data_AF-A0A8S3H5Y7-F1
#
_entry.id   AF-A0A8S3H5Y7-F1
#
_cell.length_a   1.000
_cell.length_b   1.000
_cell.length_c   1.000
_cell.angle_alpha   90.00
_cell.angle_beta   90.00
_cell.angle_gamma   90.00
#
_symmetry.space_group_name_H-M   'P 1'
#
loop_
_entity.id
_entity.type
_entity.pdbx_description
1 polymer ?
#
loop_
_entity_poly.entity_id
_entity_poly.type
_entity_poly.pdbx_seq_one_letter_code
_entity_poly.pdbx_strand_id
1 'polypeptide(L)'
;SHPSEAWRENHFKDIISKVANIELYYKSIDFYLEFKPMLLNDLLLILSPRLDHTRAVNYFIKVKQLPLVKPYLRSVQNINNKAINEALNNLLIEEEDYQGLRNSIDAYDNFDNIALAQRLEKHELIEFRRIAAYLYKGSNRWKQAVELCKKDRLYKIIKDAKDSSDEE
;
A
#
# COMPACT_ATOMS: atom_id res chain seq x y z
N SER A 1 -33.50 -10.42 -3.18
CA SER A 1 -34.35 -10.92 -4.29
C SER A 1 -33.73 -10.50 -5.63
N HIS A 2 -33.22 -11.50 -6.35
CA HIS A 2 -32.66 -11.53 -7.72
C HIS A 2 -31.62 -10.46 -8.14
N PRO A 3 -30.47 -10.32 -7.43
CA PRO A 3 -29.39 -9.46 -7.87
C PRO A 3 -28.78 -9.88 -9.21
N SER A 4 -28.87 -11.16 -9.58
CA SER A 4 -28.33 -11.70 -10.84
C SER A 4 -29.19 -11.40 -12.07
N GLU A 5 -30.50 -11.15 -11.93
CA GLU A 5 -31.41 -10.95 -13.07
C GLU A 5 -31.57 -9.49 -13.49
N ALA A 6 -31.51 -8.55 -12.54
CA ALA A 6 -31.66 -7.11 -12.82
C ALA A 6 -30.31 -6.39 -13.00
N TRP A 7 -29.21 -7.00 -12.58
CA TRP A 7 -27.90 -6.36 -12.62
C TRP A 7 -27.32 -6.40 -14.03
N ARG A 8 -27.14 -5.20 -14.59
CA ARG A 8 -26.34 -4.97 -15.80
C ARG A 8 -25.15 -4.11 -15.40
N GLU A 9 -23.95 -4.66 -15.56
CA GLU A 9 -22.72 -4.05 -15.05
C GLU A 9 -22.53 -2.59 -15.46
N ASN A 10 -22.63 -2.31 -16.76
CA ASN A 10 -22.45 -0.97 -17.30
C ASN A 10 -23.53 -0.02 -16.78
N HIS A 11 -24.78 -0.48 -16.70
CA HIS A 11 -25.87 0.32 -16.19
C HIS A 11 -25.70 0.68 -14.71
N PHE A 12 -25.22 -0.27 -13.90
CA PHE A 12 -24.92 -0.03 -12.50
C PHE A 12 -23.79 0.99 -12.34
N LYS A 13 -22.69 0.81 -13.09
CA LYS A 13 -21.54 1.74 -13.11
C LYS A 13 -21.95 3.16 -13.52
N ASP A 14 -22.86 3.30 -14.49
CA ASP A 14 -23.38 4.60 -14.94
C ASP A 14 -24.29 5.28 -13.91
N ILE A 15 -25.07 4.51 -13.16
CA ILE A 15 -25.96 5.06 -12.12
C ILE A 15 -25.15 5.47 -10.89
N ILE A 16 -24.28 4.58 -10.39
CA ILE A 16 -23.59 4.80 -9.12
C ILE A 16 -22.66 6.02 -9.17
N SER A 17 -22.03 6.31 -10.32
CA SER A 17 -21.20 7.50 -10.51
C SER A 17 -21.97 8.82 -10.36
N LYS A 18 -23.27 8.81 -10.65
CA LYS A 18 -24.16 10.00 -10.56
C LYS A 18 -24.77 10.18 -9.18
N VAL A 19 -24.72 9.16 -8.33
CA VAL A 19 -25.29 9.21 -6.97
C VAL A 19 -24.43 10.12 -6.09
N ALA A 20 -25.07 11.07 -5.40
CA ALA A 20 -24.40 11.98 -4.46
C ALA A 20 -24.17 11.36 -3.07
N ASN A 21 -24.97 10.35 -2.70
CA ASN A 21 -24.88 9.72 -1.40
C ASN A 21 -23.73 8.69 -1.36
N ILE A 22 -22.65 9.03 -0.68
CA ILE A 22 -21.43 8.23 -0.54
C ILE A 22 -21.71 6.90 0.21
N GLU A 23 -22.71 6.83 1.09
CA GLU A 23 -23.05 5.57 1.78
C GLU A 23 -23.52 4.49 0.80
N LEU A 24 -24.10 4.88 -0.35
CA LEU A 24 -24.46 3.93 -1.39
C LEU A 24 -23.22 3.35 -2.09
N TYR A 25 -22.08 4.04 -2.07
CA TYR A 25 -20.84 3.51 -2.64
C TYR A 25 -20.31 2.36 -1.78
N TYR A 26 -20.30 2.52 -0.46
CA TYR A 26 -19.86 1.46 0.46
C TYR A 26 -20.80 0.25 0.42
N LYS A 27 -22.12 0.46 0.33
CA LYS A 27 -23.08 -0.65 0.11
C LYS A 27 -22.86 -1.36 -1.22
N SER A 28 -22.47 -0.61 -2.26
CA SER A 28 -22.15 -1.19 -3.58
C SER A 28 -20.86 -1.99 -3.52
N ILE A 29 -19.84 -1.49 -2.82
CA ILE A 29 -18.57 -2.20 -2.59
C ILE A 29 -18.84 -3.53 -1.86
N ASP A 30 -19.65 -3.51 -0.80
CA ASP A 30 -20.04 -4.69 -0.02
C ASP A 30 -20.74 -5.73 -0.92
N PHE A 31 -21.70 -5.29 -1.73
CA PHE A 31 -22.38 -6.14 -2.71
C PHE A 31 -21.42 -6.74 -3.76
N TYR A 32 -20.49 -5.95 -4.31
CA TYR A 32 -19.52 -6.46 -5.27
C TYR A 32 -18.51 -7.40 -4.62
N LEU A 33 -18.09 -7.13 -3.37
CA LEU A 33 -17.18 -7.98 -2.64
C LEU A 33 -17.80 -9.35 -2.35
N GLU A 34 -19.10 -9.41 -2.04
CA GLU A 34 -19.79 -10.66 -1.72
C GLU A 34 -20.17 -11.46 -2.98
N PHE A 35 -20.69 -10.80 -4.02
CA PHE A 35 -21.28 -11.49 -5.17
C PHE A 35 -20.40 -11.50 -6.42
N LYS A 36 -19.52 -10.50 -6.63
CA LYS A 36 -18.68 -10.38 -7.84
C LYS A 36 -17.28 -9.81 -7.56
N PRO A 37 -16.41 -10.54 -6.81
CA PRO A 37 -15.10 -10.03 -6.39
C PRO A 37 -14.20 -9.57 -7.54
N MET A 38 -14.25 -10.25 -8.69
CA MET A 38 -13.40 -9.95 -9.85
C MET A 38 -13.68 -8.57 -10.48
N LEU A 39 -14.92 -8.06 -10.35
CA LEU A 39 -15.32 -6.79 -10.95
C LEU A 39 -15.20 -5.61 -9.97
N LEU A 40 -14.79 -5.88 -8.73
CA LEU A 40 -14.68 -4.88 -7.67
C LEU A 40 -13.63 -3.82 -8.01
N ASN A 41 -12.49 -4.22 -8.58
CA ASN A 41 -11.42 -3.29 -8.93
C ASN A 41 -11.89 -2.24 -9.95
N ASP A 42 -12.63 -2.65 -10.99
CA ASP A 42 -13.17 -1.73 -11.98
C ASP A 42 -14.19 -0.76 -11.39
N LEU A 43 -15.03 -1.25 -10.46
CA LEU A 43 -15.98 -0.39 -9.75
C LEU A 43 -15.22 0.64 -8.91
N LEU A 44 -14.20 0.22 -8.15
CA LEU A 44 -13.41 1.10 -7.31
C LEU A 44 -12.72 2.19 -8.12
N LEU A 45 -12.20 1.88 -9.31
CA LEU A 45 -11.60 2.85 -10.22
C LEU A 45 -12.58 3.95 -10.65
N ILE A 46 -13.83 3.59 -10.94
CA ILE A 46 -14.88 4.54 -11.33
C ILE A 46 -15.27 5.42 -10.14
N LEU A 47 -15.28 4.85 -8.94
CA LEU A 47 -15.62 5.56 -7.71
C LEU A 47 -14.45 6.40 -7.16
N SER A 48 -13.21 6.15 -7.60
CA SER A 48 -11.99 6.82 -7.12
C SER A 48 -12.11 8.34 -6.93
N PRO A 49 -12.68 9.13 -7.88
CA PRO A 49 -12.69 10.58 -7.74
C PRO A 49 -13.52 11.11 -6.56
N ARG A 50 -14.44 10.30 -6.01
CA ARG A 50 -15.38 10.68 -4.95
C ARG A 50 -15.29 9.79 -3.70
N LEU A 51 -14.50 8.72 -3.76
CA LEU A 51 -14.38 7.76 -2.67
C LEU A 51 -13.40 8.28 -1.62
N ASP A 52 -13.75 8.11 -0.34
CA ASP A 52 -12.77 8.28 0.74
C ASP A 52 -11.89 7.03 0.81
N HIS A 53 -10.67 7.17 0.28
CA HIS A 53 -9.69 6.10 0.20
C HIS A 53 -9.29 5.56 1.59
N THR A 54 -9.20 6.42 2.60
CA THR A 54 -8.82 6.02 3.96
C THR A 54 -9.90 5.11 4.55
N ARG A 55 -11.17 5.47 4.39
CA ARG A 55 -12.29 4.65 4.85
C ARG A 55 -12.39 3.33 4.06
N ALA A 56 -12.18 3.36 2.74
CA ALA A 56 -12.19 2.16 1.91
C ALA A 56 -11.08 1.17 2.31
N VAL A 57 -9.84 1.64 2.47
CA VAL A 57 -8.71 0.81 2.92
C VAL A 57 -8.99 0.19 4.29
N ASN A 58 -9.47 0.98 5.25
CA ASN A 58 -9.82 0.48 6.59
C ASN A 58 -10.91 -0.59 6.55
N TYR A 59 -11.88 -0.46 5.64
CA TYR A 59 -12.89 -1.48 5.41
C TYR A 59 -12.25 -2.78 4.88
N PHE A 60 -11.41 -2.70 3.83
CA PHE A 60 -10.74 -3.88 3.25
C PHE A 60 -9.78 -4.59 4.22
N ILE A 61 -9.11 -3.84 5.10
CA ILE A 61 -8.30 -4.39 6.19
C ILE A 61 -9.18 -5.20 7.15
N LYS A 62 -10.34 -4.66 7.56
CA LYS A 62 -11.26 -5.35 8.48
C LYS A 62 -11.82 -6.64 7.91
N VAL A 63 -12.17 -6.65 6.62
CA VAL A 63 -12.68 -7.86 5.94
C VAL A 63 -11.56 -8.83 5.50
N LYS A 64 -10.28 -8.47 5.70
CA LYS A 64 -9.10 -9.24 5.30
C LYS A 64 -9.07 -9.59 3.80
N GLN A 65 -9.62 -8.72 2.96
CA GLN A 65 -9.66 -8.85 1.49
C GLN A 65 -8.81 -7.79 0.80
N LEU A 66 -7.82 -7.24 1.51
CA LEU A 66 -6.91 -6.24 0.99
C LEU A 66 -6.12 -6.69 -0.27
N PRO A 67 -5.66 -7.96 -0.38
CA PRO A 67 -4.94 -8.42 -1.58
C PRO A 67 -5.79 -8.31 -2.87
N LEU A 68 -7.10 -8.49 -2.77
CA LEU A 68 -8.02 -8.41 -3.92
C LEU A 68 -8.02 -7.02 -4.56
N VAL A 69 -7.85 -5.97 -3.76
CA VAL A 69 -7.88 -4.57 -4.19
C VAL A 69 -6.49 -4.01 -4.49
N LYS A 70 -5.45 -4.85 -4.58
CA LYS A 70 -4.09 -4.43 -4.91
C LYS A 70 -3.99 -3.64 -6.24
N PRO A 71 -4.65 -4.05 -7.36
CA PRO A 71 -4.63 -3.27 -8.60
C PRO A 71 -5.20 -1.86 -8.40
N TYR A 72 -6.31 -1.78 -7.64
CA TYR A 72 -6.88 -0.51 -7.23
C TYR A 72 -5.87 0.33 -6.42
N LEU A 73 -5.27 -0.21 -5.35
CA LEU A 73 -4.29 0.52 -4.53
C LEU A 73 -3.12 1.08 -5.35
N ARG A 74 -2.58 0.32 -6.31
CA ARG A 74 -1.52 0.81 -7.21
C ARG A 74 -2.00 1.95 -8.10
N SER A 75 -3.24 1.92 -8.59
CA SER A 75 -3.78 2.97 -9.46
C SER A 75 -4.02 4.30 -8.73
N VAL A 76 -4.39 4.25 -7.45
CA VAL A 76 -4.67 5.43 -6.61
C VAL A 76 -3.48 5.88 -5.77
N GLN A 77 -2.34 5.20 -5.92
CA GLN A 77 -1.13 5.52 -5.16
C GLN A 77 -0.59 6.92 -5.47
N ASN A 78 -0.86 7.42 -6.68
CA ASN A 78 -0.55 8.79 -7.10
C ASN A 78 -1.14 9.90 -6.22
N ILE A 79 -2.18 9.61 -5.44
CA ILE A 79 -2.78 10.55 -4.47
C ILE A 79 -1.87 10.73 -3.24
N ASN A 80 -0.88 9.86 -3.05
CA ASN A 80 0.06 9.84 -1.92
C ASN A 80 -0.68 9.86 -0.57
N ASN A 81 -1.73 9.02 -0.43
CA ASN A 81 -2.48 8.89 0.81
C ASN A 81 -1.79 7.90 1.75
N LYS A 82 -1.62 8.29 3.01
CA LYS A 82 -0.99 7.47 4.06
C LYS A 82 -1.58 6.07 4.20
N ALA A 83 -2.91 5.94 4.27
CA ALA A 83 -3.57 4.65 4.43
C ALA A 83 -3.33 3.73 3.22
N ILE A 84 -3.33 4.29 2.00
CA ILE A 84 -3.05 3.53 0.78
C ILE A 84 -1.59 3.04 0.78
N ASN A 85 -0.64 3.94 1.05
CA ASN A 85 0.78 3.61 1.05
C ASN A 85 1.11 2.56 2.12
N GLU A 86 0.61 2.72 3.35
CA GLU A 86 0.83 1.75 4.42
C GLU A 86 0.20 0.39 4.11
N ALA A 87 -1.03 0.38 3.59
CA ALA A 87 -1.71 -0.85 3.19
C ALA A 87 -0.98 -1.57 2.06
N LEU A 88 -0.55 -0.83 1.03
CA LEU A 88 0.19 -1.40 -0.09
C LEU A 88 1.58 -1.90 0.33
N ASN A 89 2.30 -1.14 1.14
CA ASN A 89 3.60 -1.57 1.67
C ASN A 89 3.47 -2.85 2.50
N ASN A 90 2.43 -2.97 3.33
CA ASN A 90 2.15 -4.20 4.08
C ASN A 90 1.90 -5.39 3.16
N LEU A 91 1.11 -5.22 2.08
CA LEU A 91 0.89 -6.28 1.10
C LEU A 91 2.19 -6.70 0.41
N LEU A 92 3.02 -5.75 -0.01
CA LEU A 92 4.28 -6.04 -0.69
C LEU A 92 5.27 -6.78 0.21
N ILE A 93 5.25 -6.52 1.52
CA ILE A 93 6.02 -7.29 2.51
C ILE A 93 5.51 -8.73 2.60
N GLU A 94 4.19 -8.92 2.67
CA GLU A 94 3.57 -10.26 2.76
C GLU A 94 3.79 -11.09 1.50
N GLU A 95 3.86 -10.45 0.33
CA GLU A 95 4.16 -11.09 -0.96
C GLU A 95 5.66 -11.23 -1.25
N GLU A 96 6.52 -10.77 -0.34
CA GLU A 96 7.98 -10.73 -0.48
C GLU A 96 8.49 -9.92 -1.71
N ASP A 97 7.69 -8.98 -2.21
CA ASP A 97 8.01 -8.11 -3.35
C ASP A 97 8.84 -6.88 -2.91
N TYR A 98 10.14 -7.10 -2.70
CA TYR A 98 11.08 -6.04 -2.32
C TYR A 98 11.28 -4.98 -3.42
N GLN A 99 11.16 -5.35 -4.70
CA GLN A 99 11.31 -4.41 -5.82
C GLN A 99 10.11 -3.46 -5.89
N GLY A 100 8.90 -4.02 -5.79
CA GLY A 100 7.68 -3.25 -5.71
C GLY A 100 7.67 -2.33 -4.49
N LEU A 101 8.11 -2.83 -3.33
CA LEU A 101 8.21 -2.01 -2.12
C LEU A 101 9.18 -0.85 -2.31
N ARG A 102 10.36 -1.09 -2.91
CA ARG A 102 11.35 -0.05 -3.14
C ARG A 102 10.84 1.05 -4.08
N ASN A 103 10.22 0.67 -5.19
CA ASN A 103 9.65 1.63 -6.13
C ASN A 103 8.49 2.42 -5.50
N SER A 104 7.67 1.76 -4.68
CA SER A 104 6.57 2.36 -3.93
C SER A 104 7.06 3.46 -2.98
N ILE A 105 8.06 3.17 -2.15
CA ILE A 105 8.60 4.14 -1.18
C ILE A 105 9.40 5.27 -1.83
N ASP A 106 10.10 5.00 -2.93
CA ASP A 106 10.91 6.00 -3.63
C ASP A 106 10.01 7.02 -4.37
N ALA A 107 8.83 6.59 -4.83
CA ALA A 107 7.87 7.45 -5.53
C ALA A 107 6.89 8.17 -4.58
N TYR A 108 6.54 7.57 -3.44
CA TYR A 108 5.48 8.05 -2.55
C TYR A 108 5.94 8.02 -1.09
N ASP A 109 6.14 9.20 -0.50
CA ASP A 109 6.77 9.41 0.81
C ASP A 109 5.81 9.52 2.00
N ASN A 110 4.49 9.58 1.76
CA ASN A 110 3.52 9.75 2.84
C ASN A 110 3.20 8.41 3.52
N PHE A 111 4.07 7.96 4.41
CA PHE A 111 3.88 6.78 5.26
C PHE A 111 4.76 6.87 6.52
N ASP A 112 4.53 6.01 7.51
CA ASP A 112 5.40 5.94 8.69
C ASP A 112 6.72 5.21 8.38
N ASN A 113 7.74 5.98 8.01
CA ASN A 113 9.09 5.51 7.73
C ASN A 113 9.70 4.69 8.88
N ILE A 114 9.46 5.10 10.12
CA ILE A 114 10.07 4.50 11.30
C ILE A 114 9.41 3.16 11.61
N ALA A 115 8.08 3.14 11.64
CA ALA A 115 7.33 1.90 11.89
C ALA A 115 7.60 0.87 10.80
N LEU A 116 7.68 1.30 9.53
CA LEU A 116 8.03 0.43 8.41
C LEU A 116 9.44 -0.14 8.56
N ALA A 117 10.45 0.70 8.84
CA ALA A 117 11.83 0.25 9.00
C ALA A 117 11.98 -0.76 10.16
N GLN A 118 11.32 -0.53 11.30
CA GLN A 118 11.34 -1.45 12.45
C GLN A 118 10.72 -2.82 12.12
N ARG A 119 9.70 -2.86 11.27
CA ARG A 119 9.09 -4.10 10.80
C ARG A 119 10.03 -4.85 9.85
N LEU A 120 10.63 -4.14 8.89
CA LEU A 120 11.54 -4.70 7.90
C LEU A 120 12.86 -5.21 8.49
N GLU A 121 13.34 -4.60 9.57
CA GLU A 121 14.55 -5.03 10.30
C GLU A 121 14.44 -6.46 10.85
N LYS A 122 13.23 -6.90 11.20
CA LYS A 122 12.98 -8.25 11.75
C LYS A 122 12.72 -9.30 10.67
N HIS A 123 12.73 -8.92 9.40
CA HIS A 123 12.42 -9.82 8.29
C HIS A 123 13.60 -10.76 7.98
N GLU A 124 13.29 -12.00 7.61
CA GLU A 124 14.31 -13.03 7.34
C GLU A 124 15.15 -12.67 6.09
N LEU A 125 14.48 -12.22 5.03
CA LEU A 125 15.11 -11.75 3.80
C LEU A 125 15.99 -10.51 4.03
N ILE A 126 17.22 -10.58 3.50
CA ILE A 126 18.21 -9.52 3.60
C ILE A 126 17.77 -8.28 2.79
N GLU A 127 17.09 -8.45 1.66
CA GLU A 127 16.67 -7.32 0.81
C GLU A 127 15.70 -6.37 1.55
N PHE A 128 14.78 -6.89 2.37
CA PHE A 128 13.94 -6.05 3.21
C PHE A 128 14.73 -5.34 4.32
N ARG A 129 15.72 -5.99 4.93
CA ARG A 129 16.64 -5.34 5.89
C ARG A 129 17.47 -4.23 5.24
N ARG A 130 17.84 -4.37 3.96
CA ARG A 130 18.48 -3.29 3.19
C ARG A 130 17.54 -2.10 2.98
N ILE A 131 16.27 -2.37 2.67
CA ILE A 131 15.26 -1.31 2.57
C ILE A 131 15.06 -0.63 3.93
N ALA A 132 15.05 -1.38 5.04
CA ALA A 132 14.99 -0.82 6.39
C ALA A 132 16.16 0.14 6.67
N ALA A 133 17.39 -0.26 6.33
CA ALA A 133 18.57 0.59 6.47
C ALA A 133 18.47 1.87 5.61
N TYR A 134 17.94 1.75 4.39
CA TYR A 134 17.69 2.89 3.50
C TYR A 134 16.66 3.87 4.10
N LEU A 135 15.56 3.36 4.65
CA LEU A 135 14.55 4.17 5.33
C LEU A 135 15.11 4.87 6.58
N TYR A 136 15.90 4.16 7.39
CA TYR A 136 16.56 4.76 8.55
C TYR A 136 17.52 5.89 8.17
N LYS A 137 18.30 5.72 7.08
CA LYS A 137 19.16 6.76 6.51
C LYS A 137 18.34 7.99 6.11
N GLY A 138 17.24 7.81 5.39
CA GLY A 138 16.34 8.91 5.02
C GLY A 138 15.71 9.64 6.22
N SER A 139 15.50 8.94 7.34
CA SER A 139 14.93 9.53 8.57
C SER A 139 15.95 10.13 9.55
N ASN A 140 17.22 10.33 9.15
CA ASN A 140 18.32 10.78 10.00
C ASN A 140 18.65 9.85 11.20
N ARG A 141 18.27 8.57 11.14
CA ARG A 141 18.53 7.56 12.18
C ARG A 141 19.74 6.68 11.84
N TRP A 142 20.86 7.35 11.60
CA TRP A 142 22.13 6.72 11.18
C TRP A 142 22.63 5.63 12.13
N LYS A 143 22.48 5.82 13.44
CA LYS A 143 22.92 4.83 14.44
C LYS A 143 22.24 3.47 14.25
N GLN A 144 20.94 3.46 14.02
CA GLN A 144 20.15 2.23 13.80
C GLN A 144 20.47 1.61 12.43
N ALA A 145 20.62 2.43 11.40
CA ALA A 145 21.02 1.97 10.07
C ALA A 145 22.40 1.26 10.09
N VAL A 146 23.38 1.85 10.78
CA VAL A 146 24.74 1.30 10.89
C VAL A 146 24.75 0.01 11.72
N GLU A 147 23.99 -0.06 12.81
CA GLU A 147 23.88 -1.25 13.65
C GLU A 147 23.28 -2.43 12.89
N LEU A 148 22.22 -2.19 12.12
CA LEU A 148 21.59 -3.19 11.25
C LEU A 148 22.56 -3.70 10.17
N CYS A 149 23.27 -2.79 9.49
CA CYS A 149 24.24 -3.17 8.46
C CYS A 149 25.43 -3.98 9.02
N LYS A 150 25.87 -3.68 10.27
CA LYS A 150 26.91 -4.44 10.97
C LYS A 150 26.44 -5.86 11.29
N LYS A 151 25.19 -6.02 11.75
CA LYS A 151 24.60 -7.33 12.08
C LYS A 151 24.51 -8.24 10.86
N ASP A 152 24.16 -7.67 9.71
CA ASP A 152 23.96 -8.42 8.46
C ASP A 152 25.25 -8.62 7.65
N ARG A 153 26.40 -8.16 8.16
CA ARG A 153 27.69 -8.15 7.45
C ARG A 153 27.60 -7.54 6.05
N LEU A 154 26.70 -6.58 5.87
CA LEU A 154 26.50 -5.87 4.61
C LEU A 154 27.54 -4.76 4.45
N TYR A 155 28.79 -5.14 4.28
CA TYR A 155 29.94 -4.23 4.20
C TYR A 155 29.80 -3.18 3.08
N LYS A 156 29.07 -3.49 2.01
CA LYS A 156 28.85 -2.56 0.88
C LYS A 156 28.01 -1.35 1.28
N ILE A 157 26.96 -1.55 2.08
CA ILE A 157 26.09 -0.46 2.56
C ILE A 157 26.78 0.36 3.65
N ILE A 158 27.64 -0.27 4.46
CA ILE A 158 28.47 0.46 5.44
C ILE A 158 29.40 1.44 4.74
N LYS A 159 29.98 1.05 3.58
CA LYS A 159 30.83 1.95 2.79
C LYS A 159 30.05 3.14 2.23
N ASP A 160 28.91 2.88 1.59
CA ASP A 160 28.03 3.93 1.04
C ASP A 160 27.39 4.82 2.14
N ALA A 161 27.28 4.31 3.37
CA ALA A 161 26.83 5.08 4.53
C ALA A 161 27.94 5.97 5.10
N LYS A 162 29.17 5.46 5.14
CA LYS A 162 30.34 6.17 5.67
C LYS A 162 30.77 7.33 4.77
N ASP A 163 30.75 7.12 3.45
CA ASP A 163 31.10 8.17 2.49
C ASP A 163 30.13 9.37 2.59
N SER A 164 28.85 9.12 2.89
CA SER A 164 27.86 10.19 3.10
C SER A 164 27.87 10.88 4.47
N SER A 165 28.53 10.29 5.49
CA SER A 165 28.69 10.94 6.80
C SER A 165 29.97 11.76 6.91
N ASP A 166 30.94 11.49 6.03
CA ASP A 166 32.23 12.21 5.99
C ASP A 166 32.15 13.47 5.08
N GLU A 167 31.03 13.70 4.39
CA GLU A 167 30.74 14.88 3.54
C GLU A 167 29.91 15.99 4.24
N GLU A 168 29.47 15.78 5.49
CA GLU A 168 28.89 16.82 6.38
C GLU A 168 29.90 17.26 7.47
#